data_AF-A0A949ZZS8-F1
#
_entry.id   AF-A0A949ZZS8-F1
#
_cell.length_a   1.000
_cell.length_b   1.000
_cell.length_c   1.000
_cell.angle_alpha   90.00
_cell.angle_beta   90.00
_cell.angle_gamma   90.00
#
_symmetry.space_group_name_H-M   'P 1'
#
loop_
_entity.id
_entity.type
_entity.pdbx_description
1 polymer ?
#
loop_
_entity_poly.entity_id
_entity_poly.type
_entity_poly.pdbx_seq_one_letter_code
_entity_poly.pdbx_strand_id
1 'polypeptide(L)'
;MPPLDQPVTRRSLLAAAAGGAALLATRGLPAWARPVALAAGVRQPDSLPFPGKPAGTPSMRQIEHVVVLMMENHSFDNLLGMVPHQVPGRRSVDGLRVNSNPDANGNPVVAFHASSPCQLSGEPSQSWNASHEAYDNGLNDGFVRASGPVAMQYWDKHDVPFTYSLVEHFPIGERHFCSVLGQTFPNRCYLFAGTSSGTINDTIALAPPANGTIWDRLDAHHIDWAIYFEPPSYPTFELVPGSDTPARQAKRVHPFSRFLSDVAAGKLRQFTFLDPNYETTSEENPQDIQLGERYIAQVVTALMRAPTWKHTALFITYDEHGGYYDHVPPPAAIAPDSTPPALTSSDVAGGFDRYGFRVPMIVVSPWARARYVSQTIEDHTSITAFIERKWNLPAMTLRDANASPMVNYFDFRKPAFLRPPTLAKPPGLGPGLAACHAAGLNPPLTG
;
A
#
# COMPACT_ATOMS: atom_id res chain seq x y z
N MET A 1 -4.41 -14.21 56.46
CA MET A 1 -2.94 -13.97 56.47
C MET A 1 -2.27 -15.21 57.04
N PRO A 2 -1.12 -15.72 56.55
CA PRO A 2 -0.39 -15.65 55.25
C PRO A 2 -0.18 -17.10 54.68
N PRO A 3 0.75 -17.47 53.75
CA PRO A 3 1.73 -16.71 52.92
C PRO A 3 1.51 -16.86 51.38
N LEU A 4 1.75 -15.85 50.53
CA LEU A 4 3.00 -15.28 49.97
C LEU A 4 3.78 -16.18 48.99
N ASP A 5 3.91 -15.64 47.77
CA ASP A 5 4.95 -15.80 46.75
C ASP A 5 5.45 -17.20 46.35
N GLN A 6 5.17 -17.54 45.09
CA GLN A 6 6.10 -18.31 44.25
C GLN A 6 6.33 -17.53 42.94
N PRO A 7 7.57 -17.16 42.59
CA PRO A 7 7.85 -16.48 41.33
C PRO A 7 7.61 -17.44 40.16
N VAL A 8 6.84 -16.99 39.16
CA VAL A 8 6.68 -17.70 37.89
C VAL A 8 8.04 -17.74 37.20
N THR A 9 8.63 -18.93 37.09
CA THR A 9 9.92 -19.11 36.42
C THR A 9 9.72 -19.38 34.92
N ARG A 10 10.72 -19.08 34.09
CA ARG A 10 10.74 -19.43 32.65
C ARG A 10 10.41 -20.91 32.38
N ARG A 11 10.67 -21.80 33.36
CA ARG A 11 10.42 -23.24 33.26
C ARG A 11 8.94 -23.60 33.43
N SER A 12 8.18 -22.84 34.24
CA SER A 12 6.72 -23.02 34.37
C SER A 12 5.95 -22.52 33.13
N LEU A 13 6.46 -21.50 32.43
CA LEU A 13 5.90 -21.04 31.15
C LEU A 13 6.15 -22.04 30.01
N LEU A 14 7.31 -22.70 30.00
CA LEU A 14 7.64 -23.72 29.00
C LEU A 14 6.89 -25.05 29.22
N ALA A 15 6.56 -25.40 30.46
CA ALA A 15 5.75 -26.59 30.77
C ALA A 15 4.28 -26.43 30.32
N ALA A 16 3.73 -25.20 30.37
CA ALA A 16 2.40 -24.90 29.84
C ALA A 16 2.35 -24.93 28.29
N ALA A 17 3.48 -24.66 27.61
CA ALA A 17 3.57 -24.72 26.15
C ALA A 17 3.69 -26.14 25.58
N ALA A 18 4.05 -27.14 26.40
CA ALA A 18 4.19 -28.53 25.98
C ALA A 18 2.97 -29.42 26.30
N GLY A 19 1.97 -28.89 27.00
CA GLY A 19 0.82 -29.64 27.48
C GLY A 19 -0.51 -29.16 26.90
N GLY A 20 -0.91 -29.74 25.77
CA GLY A 20 -2.30 -29.76 25.32
C GLY A 20 -2.79 -28.51 24.60
N ALA A 21 -3.12 -28.67 23.32
CA ALA A 21 -4.06 -27.81 22.64
C ALA A 21 -5.40 -27.85 23.41
N ALA A 22 -5.64 -26.86 24.27
CA ALA A 22 -6.95 -26.63 24.82
C ALA A 22 -7.85 -26.16 23.66
N LEU A 23 -8.56 -27.09 23.04
CA LEU A 23 -9.72 -26.84 22.21
C LEU A 23 -10.81 -26.20 23.09
N LEU A 24 -10.69 -24.89 23.31
CA LEU A 24 -11.81 -24.08 23.78
C LEU A 24 -12.89 -24.14 22.71
N ALA A 25 -14.09 -24.59 23.09
CA ALA A 25 -15.23 -24.67 22.20
C ALA A 25 -15.63 -23.25 21.72
N THR A 26 -15.16 -22.84 20.54
CA THR A 26 -15.50 -21.56 19.89
C THR A 26 -16.82 -21.59 19.11
N ARG A 27 -17.74 -22.49 19.49
CA ARG A 27 -19.09 -22.55 18.93
C ARG A 27 -19.93 -21.46 19.58
N GLY A 28 -19.90 -20.26 18.99
CA GLY A 28 -20.71 -19.12 19.41
C GLY A 28 -20.10 -17.74 19.13
N LEU A 29 -18.79 -17.66 18.86
CA LEU A 29 -18.15 -16.41 18.49
C LEU A 29 -18.31 -16.15 16.98
N PRO A 30 -18.61 -14.90 16.56
CA PRO A 30 -18.57 -14.53 15.14
C PRO A 30 -17.17 -14.75 14.56
N ALA A 31 -17.07 -14.98 13.25
CA ALA A 31 -15.84 -15.45 12.60
C ALA A 31 -14.61 -14.56 12.89
N TRP A 32 -14.82 -13.25 13.08
CA TRP A 32 -13.78 -12.25 13.40
C TRP A 32 -13.25 -12.30 14.84
N ALA A 33 -13.99 -12.91 15.78
CA ALA A 33 -13.62 -13.01 17.19
C ALA A 33 -13.00 -14.37 17.57
N ARG A 34 -12.82 -15.27 16.59
CA ARG A 34 -12.15 -16.55 16.83
C ARG A 34 -10.64 -16.32 16.89
N PRO A 35 -9.97 -16.62 18.01
CA PRO A 35 -8.52 -16.59 18.02
C PRO A 35 -8.03 -17.61 17.00
N VAL A 36 -7.31 -17.14 15.98
CA VAL A 36 -6.49 -18.03 15.16
C VAL A 36 -5.45 -18.60 16.11
N ALA A 37 -5.64 -19.84 16.56
CA ALA A 37 -4.57 -20.55 17.24
C ALA A 37 -3.37 -20.52 16.29
N LEU A 38 -2.29 -19.82 16.68
CA LEU A 38 -1.11 -19.63 15.85
C LEU A 38 -0.62 -21.01 15.38
N ALA A 39 -0.85 -21.31 14.11
CA ALA A 39 -0.45 -22.57 13.53
C ALA A 39 1.08 -22.69 13.61
N ALA A 40 1.59 -23.93 13.73
CA ALA A 40 3.01 -24.17 13.57
C ALA A 40 3.50 -23.57 12.24
N GLY A 41 4.46 -22.65 12.29
CA GLY A 41 5.03 -21.98 11.12
C GLY A 41 4.75 -20.47 10.99
N VAL A 42 3.91 -19.89 11.84
CA VAL A 42 3.71 -18.42 11.88
C VAL A 42 4.96 -17.74 12.46
N ARG A 43 5.59 -16.88 11.66
CA ARG A 43 6.72 -16.05 12.10
C ARG A 43 6.23 -15.01 13.10
N GLN A 44 7.05 -14.75 14.10
CA GLN A 44 6.76 -13.80 15.18
C GLN A 44 7.40 -12.44 14.89
N PRO A 45 6.95 -11.36 15.57
CA PRO A 45 7.73 -10.13 15.65
C PRO A 45 9.18 -10.40 16.07
N ASP A 46 10.08 -9.54 15.64
CA ASP A 46 11.54 -9.64 15.77
C ASP A 46 12.20 -10.84 15.06
N SER A 47 11.43 -11.70 14.39
CA SER A 47 12.00 -12.79 13.61
C SER A 47 12.67 -12.29 12.33
N LEU A 48 13.82 -12.87 11.99
CA LEU A 48 14.53 -12.58 10.75
C LEU A 48 14.02 -13.43 9.57
N PRO A 49 13.94 -12.88 8.35
CA PRO A 49 13.68 -13.66 7.14
C PRO A 49 14.71 -14.78 6.92
N PHE A 50 15.96 -14.57 7.34
CA PHE A 50 17.04 -15.55 7.30
C PHE A 50 17.73 -15.67 8.68
N PRO A 51 17.17 -16.48 9.62
CA PRO A 51 17.68 -16.58 10.98
C PRO A 51 19.13 -17.03 11.12
N GLY A 52 19.67 -17.75 10.12
CA GLY A 52 21.07 -18.16 10.07
C GLY A 52 22.06 -17.07 9.64
N LYS A 53 21.60 -15.83 9.43
CA LYS A 53 22.44 -14.70 9.01
C LYS A 53 22.26 -13.53 9.98
N PRO A 54 23.31 -12.72 10.22
CA PRO A 54 23.17 -11.48 10.99
C PRO A 54 22.13 -10.54 10.40
N ALA A 55 21.42 -9.81 11.25
CA ALA A 55 20.53 -8.74 10.82
C ALA A 55 21.31 -7.64 10.07
N GLY A 56 20.71 -7.05 9.03
CA GLY A 56 21.39 -6.10 8.13
C GLY A 56 22.12 -6.76 6.96
N THR A 57 22.21 -8.10 6.90
CA THR A 57 22.89 -8.80 5.79
C THR A 57 22.08 -8.73 4.49
N PRO A 58 22.60 -8.16 3.40
CA PRO A 58 21.90 -8.11 2.13
C PRO A 58 21.68 -9.51 1.52
N SER A 59 20.45 -9.81 1.06
CA SER A 59 20.09 -11.11 0.48
C SER A 59 19.87 -11.09 -1.05
N MET A 60 19.47 -9.94 -1.61
CA MET A 60 19.26 -9.72 -3.04
C MET A 60 20.35 -8.80 -3.57
N ARG A 61 21.39 -9.37 -4.21
CA ARG A 61 22.58 -8.62 -4.66
C ARG A 61 22.35 -7.80 -5.93
N GLN A 62 21.36 -8.20 -6.73
CA GLN A 62 20.99 -7.56 -7.99
C GLN A 62 20.37 -6.17 -7.77
N ILE A 63 19.70 -5.99 -6.62
CA ILE A 63 19.03 -4.76 -6.23
C ILE A 63 19.89 -4.09 -5.16
N GLU A 64 20.23 -2.83 -5.36
CA GLU A 64 20.93 -2.00 -4.38
C GLU A 64 20.02 -0.89 -3.86
N HIS A 65 19.08 -0.44 -4.70
CA HIS A 65 18.13 0.64 -4.42
C HIS A 65 16.69 0.13 -4.49
N VAL A 66 15.96 0.31 -3.40
CA VAL A 66 14.52 0.05 -3.31
C VAL A 66 13.81 1.39 -3.20
N VAL A 67 12.95 1.69 -4.17
CA VAL A 67 12.14 2.91 -4.21
C VAL A 67 10.69 2.51 -4.05
N VAL A 68 9.96 3.21 -3.18
CA VAL A 68 8.52 3.03 -3.00
C VAL A 68 7.85 4.37 -3.28
N LEU A 69 6.90 4.36 -4.19
CA LEU A 69 5.99 5.46 -4.49
C LEU A 69 4.57 5.02 -4.10
N MET A 70 3.95 5.77 -3.19
CA MET A 70 2.58 5.52 -2.72
C MET A 70 1.70 6.75 -2.96
N MET A 71 0.78 6.61 -3.93
CA MET A 71 -0.22 7.59 -4.33
C MET A 71 -1.49 7.51 -3.44
N GLU A 72 -2.48 8.36 -3.72
CA GLU A 72 -3.83 8.40 -3.11
C GLU A 72 -4.89 8.48 -4.21
N ASN A 73 -6.18 8.32 -3.97
CA ASN A 73 -6.66 7.03 -3.50
C ASN A 73 -7.44 6.38 -4.64
N HIS A 74 -7.12 5.13 -4.97
CA HIS A 74 -7.76 4.46 -6.09
C HIS A 74 -7.76 2.94 -5.92
N SER A 75 -8.92 2.33 -6.14
CA SER A 75 -9.04 0.88 -6.20
C SER A 75 -8.38 0.30 -7.46
N PHE A 76 -8.08 -0.99 -7.44
CA PHE A 76 -7.52 -1.69 -8.61
C PHE A 76 -8.46 -1.58 -9.82
N ASP A 77 -9.75 -1.85 -9.65
CA ASP A 77 -10.71 -1.78 -10.75
C ASP A 77 -10.91 -0.36 -11.29
N ASN A 78 -10.76 0.66 -10.44
CA ASN A 78 -10.91 2.05 -10.85
C ASN A 78 -9.84 2.53 -11.85
N LEU A 79 -8.58 2.09 -11.70
CA LEU A 79 -7.49 2.47 -12.62
C LEU A 79 -7.05 1.35 -13.57
N LEU A 80 -7.00 0.11 -13.09
CA LEU A 80 -6.47 -1.06 -13.81
C LEU A 80 -7.55 -2.07 -14.20
N GLY A 81 -8.82 -1.84 -13.87
CA GLY A 81 -9.93 -2.73 -14.19
C GLY A 81 -10.11 -3.00 -15.69
N MET A 82 -9.70 -2.05 -16.54
CA MET A 82 -9.83 -2.17 -18.01
C MET A 82 -8.62 -2.83 -18.70
N VAL A 83 -7.57 -3.17 -17.95
CA VAL A 83 -6.38 -3.89 -18.46
C VAL A 83 -6.71 -5.16 -19.28
N PRO A 84 -7.57 -6.10 -18.83
CA PRO A 84 -7.86 -7.31 -19.61
C PRO A 84 -8.50 -7.03 -20.98
N HIS A 85 -9.13 -5.86 -21.15
CA HIS A 85 -9.81 -5.47 -22.38
C HIS A 85 -8.93 -4.63 -23.31
N GLN A 86 -8.07 -3.78 -22.74
CA GLN A 86 -7.34 -2.75 -23.49
C GLN A 86 -5.86 -3.06 -23.68
N VAL A 87 -5.30 -4.02 -22.93
CA VAL A 87 -3.87 -4.35 -22.97
C VAL A 87 -3.64 -5.71 -23.64
N PRO A 88 -3.06 -5.77 -24.86
CA PRO A 88 -2.78 -7.02 -25.55
C PRO A 88 -1.90 -7.97 -24.74
N GLY A 89 -2.34 -9.23 -24.61
CA GLY A 89 -1.62 -10.26 -23.85
C GLY A 89 -1.86 -10.22 -22.33
N ARG A 90 -2.77 -9.37 -21.84
CA ARG A 90 -3.18 -9.28 -20.43
C ARG A 90 -4.63 -9.70 -20.17
N ARG A 91 -5.28 -10.41 -21.10
CA ARG A 91 -6.69 -10.84 -20.99
C ARG A 91 -7.00 -11.69 -19.75
N SER A 92 -5.99 -12.30 -19.14
CA SER A 92 -6.14 -13.11 -17.94
C SER A 92 -6.18 -12.29 -16.64
N VAL A 93 -5.94 -10.98 -16.70
CA VAL A 93 -6.03 -10.12 -15.52
C VAL A 93 -7.46 -10.09 -15.00
N ASP A 94 -7.61 -10.20 -13.69
CA ASP A 94 -8.89 -10.14 -12.98
C ASP A 94 -9.33 -8.68 -12.78
N GLY A 95 -9.73 -8.03 -13.87
CA GLY A 95 -10.28 -6.67 -13.88
C GLY A 95 -11.81 -6.65 -14.06
N LEU A 96 -12.38 -5.47 -14.28
CA LEU A 96 -13.82 -5.22 -14.47
C LEU A 96 -14.42 -6.05 -15.62
N ARG A 97 -15.60 -6.67 -15.43
CA ARG A 97 -16.25 -7.56 -16.43
C ARG A 97 -17.75 -7.28 -16.69
N VAL A 98 -18.17 -6.01 -16.60
CA VAL A 98 -19.59 -5.56 -16.50
C VAL A 98 -20.14 -5.88 -15.11
N ASN A 99 -19.79 -5.01 -14.16
CA ASN A 99 -20.21 -5.13 -12.77
C ASN A 99 -21.19 -4.00 -12.43
N SER A 100 -22.14 -4.28 -11.55
CA SER A 100 -23.05 -3.28 -10.99
C SER A 100 -23.08 -3.37 -9.48
N ASN A 101 -23.33 -2.23 -8.84
CA ASN A 101 -23.51 -2.13 -7.40
C ASN A 101 -24.88 -1.46 -7.13
N PRO A 102 -25.72 -2.01 -6.24
CA PRO A 102 -27.05 -1.50 -5.99
C PRO A 102 -27.03 -0.16 -5.23
N ASP A 103 -27.90 0.78 -5.63
CA ASP A 103 -28.20 1.98 -4.85
C ASP A 103 -29.01 1.65 -3.57
N ALA A 104 -29.33 2.69 -2.79
CA ALA A 104 -30.13 2.54 -1.56
C ALA A 104 -31.56 1.99 -1.80
N ASN A 105 -32.07 2.02 -3.04
CA ASN A 105 -33.36 1.47 -3.43
C ASN A 105 -33.22 0.08 -4.09
N GLY A 106 -32.01 -0.46 -4.22
CA GLY A 106 -31.73 -1.73 -4.89
C GLY A 106 -31.61 -1.65 -6.41
N ASN A 107 -31.62 -0.45 -7.01
CA ASN A 107 -31.44 -0.31 -8.46
C ASN A 107 -29.95 -0.49 -8.82
N PRO A 108 -29.61 -1.22 -9.89
CA PRO A 108 -28.23 -1.43 -10.27
C PRO A 108 -27.60 -0.15 -10.85
N VAL A 109 -26.45 0.25 -10.31
CA VAL A 109 -25.55 1.23 -10.94
C VAL A 109 -24.39 0.46 -11.57
N VAL A 110 -24.31 0.48 -12.90
CA VAL A 110 -23.26 -0.22 -13.66
C VAL A 110 -21.98 0.60 -13.64
N ALA A 111 -20.82 -0.05 -13.56
CA ALA A 111 -19.52 0.60 -13.73
C ALA A 111 -19.46 1.41 -15.03
N PHE A 112 -18.97 2.65 -14.97
CA PHE A 112 -18.94 3.56 -16.11
C PHE A 112 -17.62 4.31 -16.20
N HIS A 113 -17.20 4.61 -17.43
CA HIS A 113 -16.01 5.41 -17.69
C HIS A 113 -16.26 6.83 -17.18
N ALA A 114 -15.29 7.38 -16.46
CA ALA A 114 -15.36 8.75 -15.95
C ALA A 114 -15.43 9.76 -17.11
N SER A 115 -16.37 10.70 -17.03
CA SER A 115 -16.55 11.71 -18.09
C SER A 115 -15.48 12.80 -18.10
N SER A 116 -14.60 12.81 -17.10
CA SER A 116 -13.58 13.84 -16.86
C SER A 116 -12.40 13.22 -16.11
N PRO A 117 -11.17 13.74 -16.29
CA PRO A 117 -10.06 13.38 -15.42
C PRO A 117 -10.14 14.03 -14.03
N CYS A 118 -10.99 15.06 -13.84
CA CYS A 118 -11.19 15.71 -12.55
C CYS A 118 -12.14 14.91 -11.65
N GLN A 119 -11.74 14.66 -10.41
CA GLN A 119 -12.55 14.00 -9.40
C GLN A 119 -13.55 14.96 -8.72
N LEU A 120 -14.60 14.41 -8.11
CA LEU A 120 -15.56 15.17 -7.31
C LEU A 120 -14.96 15.54 -5.94
N SER A 121 -15.42 16.63 -5.32
CA SER A 121 -14.90 17.06 -4.01
C SER A 121 -15.62 16.33 -2.88
N GLY A 122 -14.84 15.66 -2.03
CA GLY A 122 -15.35 14.96 -0.84
C GLY A 122 -16.08 13.65 -1.14
N GLU A 123 -16.02 13.16 -2.38
CA GLU A 123 -16.66 11.92 -2.82
C GLU A 123 -15.77 11.22 -3.85
N PRO A 124 -15.68 9.87 -3.84
CA PRO A 124 -16.32 8.95 -2.91
C PRO A 124 -15.67 8.96 -1.50
N SER A 125 -16.26 8.26 -0.53
CA SER A 125 -15.73 8.15 0.84
C SER A 125 -14.98 6.85 1.10
N GLN A 126 -13.83 6.97 1.75
CA GLN A 126 -12.94 5.91 2.21
C GLN A 126 -12.97 5.68 3.73
N SER A 127 -13.90 6.31 4.45
CA SER A 127 -13.97 6.20 5.91
C SER A 127 -14.09 4.74 6.38
N TRP A 128 -13.71 4.46 7.62
CA TRP A 128 -13.88 3.12 8.20
C TRP A 128 -15.31 2.60 7.99
N ASN A 129 -16.31 3.43 8.29
CA ASN A 129 -17.73 3.06 8.17
C ASN A 129 -18.14 2.85 6.70
N ALA A 130 -17.77 3.77 5.81
CA ALA A 130 -18.04 3.64 4.37
C ALA A 130 -17.38 2.39 3.77
N SER A 131 -16.13 2.09 4.15
CA SER A 131 -15.40 0.90 3.71
C SER A 131 -16.07 -0.39 4.16
N HIS A 132 -16.57 -0.43 5.39
CA HIS A 132 -17.26 -1.61 5.93
C HIS A 132 -18.66 -1.78 5.32
N GLU A 133 -19.36 -0.68 5.05
CA GLU A 133 -20.61 -0.69 4.29
C GLU A 133 -20.38 -1.17 2.85
N ALA A 134 -19.34 -0.66 2.17
CA ALA A 134 -18.96 -1.09 0.83
C ALA A 134 -18.65 -2.58 0.76
N TYR A 135 -17.94 -3.09 1.77
CA TYR A 135 -17.55 -4.50 1.88
C TYR A 135 -18.77 -5.43 2.03
N ASP A 136 -19.79 -4.99 2.77
CA ASP A 136 -21.02 -5.73 3.10
C ASP A 136 -20.81 -7.24 3.25
N ASN A 137 -20.03 -7.63 4.25
CA ASN A 137 -19.77 -9.03 4.59
C ASN A 137 -19.15 -9.86 3.44
N GLY A 138 -18.49 -9.20 2.48
CA GLY A 138 -17.84 -9.82 1.33
C GLY A 138 -18.72 -9.91 0.09
N LEU A 139 -19.91 -9.30 0.11
CA LEU A 139 -20.73 -9.14 -1.09
C LEU A 139 -20.19 -8.03 -2.02
N ASN A 140 -19.42 -7.08 -1.46
CA ASN A 140 -18.91 -5.92 -2.18
C ASN A 140 -20.02 -5.13 -2.93
N ASP A 141 -21.23 -5.10 -2.37
CA ASP A 141 -22.42 -4.53 -2.99
C ASP A 141 -22.88 -3.22 -2.34
N GLY A 142 -22.08 -2.64 -1.44
CA GLY A 142 -22.43 -1.42 -0.69
C GLY A 142 -21.76 -0.13 -1.16
N PHE A 143 -20.87 -0.17 -2.14
CA PHE A 143 -20.11 1.00 -2.60
C PHE A 143 -20.99 2.20 -2.97
N VAL A 144 -22.10 1.96 -3.68
CA VAL A 144 -23.03 3.04 -4.08
C VAL A 144 -23.86 3.54 -2.91
N ARG A 145 -24.16 2.67 -1.93
CA ARG A 145 -24.82 3.10 -0.69
C ARG A 145 -23.91 3.97 0.16
N ALA A 146 -22.64 3.59 0.26
CA ALA A 146 -21.62 4.29 1.04
C ALA A 146 -21.20 5.63 0.42
N SER A 147 -21.04 5.67 -0.91
CA SER A 147 -20.34 6.76 -1.59
C SER A 147 -21.03 7.24 -2.88
N GLY A 148 -22.28 6.83 -3.12
CA GLY A 148 -23.06 7.21 -4.30
C GLY A 148 -22.56 6.65 -5.63
N PRO A 149 -23.18 7.03 -6.76
CA PRO A 149 -22.84 6.49 -8.08
C PRO A 149 -21.39 6.73 -8.53
N VAL A 150 -20.72 7.78 -8.02
CA VAL A 150 -19.32 8.10 -8.35
C VAL A 150 -18.36 6.98 -7.98
N ALA A 151 -18.69 6.16 -6.97
CA ALA A 151 -17.91 4.97 -6.61
C ALA A 151 -17.75 3.99 -7.79
N MET A 152 -18.70 3.97 -8.73
CA MET A 152 -18.68 3.07 -9.89
C MET A 152 -17.90 3.61 -11.10
N GLN A 153 -17.21 4.75 -10.95
CA GLN A 153 -16.38 5.31 -12.00
C GLN A 153 -15.08 4.53 -12.19
N TYR A 154 -14.59 4.48 -13.43
CA TYR A 154 -13.24 4.03 -13.75
C TYR A 154 -12.59 4.94 -14.79
N TRP A 155 -11.27 5.01 -14.77
CA TRP A 155 -10.45 5.58 -15.83
C TRP A 155 -9.74 4.48 -16.60
N ASP A 156 -9.34 4.79 -17.83
CA ASP A 156 -8.72 3.80 -18.71
C ASP A 156 -7.49 4.34 -19.44
N LYS A 157 -6.98 3.59 -20.43
CA LYS A 157 -5.77 3.94 -21.17
C LYS A 157 -5.84 5.32 -21.85
N HIS A 158 -7.02 5.86 -22.12
CA HIS A 158 -7.16 7.19 -22.74
C HIS A 158 -6.87 8.31 -21.74
N ASP A 159 -7.17 8.10 -20.47
CA ASP A 159 -6.98 9.09 -19.40
C ASP A 159 -5.59 8.97 -18.79
N VAL A 160 -5.14 7.73 -18.55
CA VAL A 160 -3.84 7.38 -17.95
C VAL A 160 -2.96 6.50 -18.87
N PRO A 161 -2.54 7.01 -20.05
CA PRO A 161 -1.77 6.27 -21.03
C PRO A 161 -0.36 5.85 -20.57
N PHE A 162 0.30 6.64 -19.71
CA PHE A 162 1.63 6.31 -19.18
C PHE A 162 1.55 5.08 -18.26
N THR A 163 0.61 5.07 -17.31
CA THR A 163 0.36 3.96 -16.40
C THR A 163 0.02 2.69 -17.18
N TYR A 164 -0.86 2.76 -18.18
CA TYR A 164 -1.17 1.59 -19.03
C TYR A 164 0.05 1.11 -19.82
N SER A 165 0.95 2.00 -20.24
CA SER A 165 2.20 1.60 -20.88
C SER A 165 3.19 0.93 -19.92
N LEU A 166 3.14 1.22 -18.62
CA LEU A 166 3.87 0.43 -17.61
C LEU A 166 3.29 -0.98 -17.54
N VAL A 167 1.97 -1.10 -17.41
CA VAL A 167 1.26 -2.38 -17.30
C VAL A 167 1.41 -3.23 -18.58
N GLU A 168 1.66 -2.65 -19.73
CA GLU A 168 2.01 -3.39 -20.96
C GLU A 168 3.34 -4.18 -20.85
N HIS A 169 4.26 -3.72 -20.01
CA HIS A 169 5.63 -4.23 -19.93
C HIS A 169 5.93 -4.90 -18.59
N PHE A 170 5.69 -4.19 -17.49
CA PHE A 170 6.13 -4.53 -16.14
C PHE A 170 5.11 -5.39 -15.39
N PRO A 171 5.54 -6.20 -14.42
CA PRO A 171 4.63 -7.03 -13.64
C PRO A 171 3.68 -6.21 -12.77
N ILE A 172 2.47 -6.72 -12.60
CA ILE A 172 1.42 -6.14 -11.75
C ILE A 172 0.94 -7.13 -10.69
N GLY A 173 0.39 -6.63 -9.59
CA GLY A 173 -0.31 -7.42 -8.59
C GLY A 173 -1.82 -7.26 -8.74
N GLU A 174 -2.54 -8.34 -9.08
CA GLU A 174 -4.02 -8.30 -9.14
C GLU A 174 -4.69 -8.78 -7.85
N ARG A 175 -3.89 -9.11 -6.83
CA ARG A 175 -4.26 -9.49 -5.47
C ARG A 175 -3.45 -8.71 -4.42
N HIS A 176 -3.10 -7.46 -4.75
CA HIS A 176 -2.52 -6.52 -3.81
C HIS A 176 -3.66 -5.68 -3.21
N PHE A 177 -3.80 -5.71 -1.89
CA PHE A 177 -4.87 -5.08 -1.14
C PHE A 177 -4.32 -3.96 -0.28
N CYS A 178 -5.08 -2.90 -0.02
CA CYS A 178 -4.73 -2.03 1.10
C CYS A 178 -4.79 -2.84 2.41
N SER A 179 -4.03 -2.44 3.41
CA SER A 179 -3.82 -3.28 4.60
C SER A 179 -5.06 -3.37 5.49
N VAL A 180 -5.92 -2.36 5.46
CA VAL A 180 -7.16 -2.34 6.25
C VAL A 180 -8.31 -1.70 5.46
N LEU A 181 -9.55 -2.09 5.80
CA LEU A 181 -10.76 -1.38 5.40
C LEU A 181 -10.82 -0.04 6.14
N GLY A 182 -10.31 1.01 5.53
CA GLY A 182 -10.32 2.35 6.11
C GLY A 182 -9.40 3.31 5.37
N GLN A 183 -9.15 4.45 6.01
CA GLN A 183 -8.56 5.65 5.41
C GLN A 183 -7.04 5.54 5.18
N THR A 184 -6.47 6.62 4.66
CA THR A 184 -5.06 6.86 4.32
C THR A 184 -4.11 6.54 5.48
N PHE A 185 -4.29 7.17 6.65
CA PHE A 185 -3.27 7.13 7.70
C PHE A 185 -3.08 5.72 8.25
N PRO A 186 -4.14 4.96 8.61
CA PRO A 186 -3.98 3.56 8.99
C PRO A 186 -3.22 2.77 7.93
N ASN A 187 -3.59 2.88 6.65
CA ASN A 187 -2.95 2.12 5.58
C ASN A 187 -1.46 2.47 5.38
N ARG A 188 -1.09 3.75 5.43
CA ARG A 188 0.32 4.18 5.40
C ARG A 188 1.10 3.68 6.62
N CYS A 189 0.49 3.70 7.80
CA CYS A 189 1.10 3.14 9.02
C CYS A 189 1.41 1.64 8.88
N TYR A 190 0.58 0.85 8.18
CA TYR A 190 0.92 -0.56 7.92
C TYR A 190 2.19 -0.72 7.06
N LEU A 191 2.42 0.15 6.08
CA LEU A 191 3.67 0.12 5.32
C LEU A 191 4.89 0.43 6.23
N PHE A 192 4.76 1.44 7.10
CA PHE A 192 5.88 1.93 7.90
C PHE A 192 6.14 1.12 9.18
N ALA A 193 5.11 0.53 9.77
CA ALA A 193 5.17 -0.08 11.10
C ALA A 193 4.50 -1.46 11.20
N GLY A 194 3.87 -1.95 10.12
CA GLY A 194 3.11 -3.20 10.14
C GLY A 194 1.79 -3.15 10.93
N THR A 195 1.44 -2.00 11.49
CA THR A 195 0.24 -1.77 12.32
C THR A 195 -0.18 -0.30 12.27
N SER A 196 -1.45 -0.01 12.53
CA SER A 196 -1.95 1.36 12.75
C SER A 196 -2.01 1.73 14.24
N SER A 197 -1.51 0.88 15.15
CA SER A 197 -1.58 1.08 16.61
C SER A 197 -3.00 1.34 17.12
N GLY A 198 -4.00 0.70 16.50
CA GLY A 198 -5.41 0.88 16.86
C GLY A 198 -6.16 1.93 16.04
N THR A 199 -5.47 2.83 15.34
CA THR A 199 -6.12 3.90 14.59
C THR A 199 -6.94 3.37 13.41
N ILE A 200 -8.14 3.92 13.21
CA ILE A 200 -9.08 3.59 12.11
C ILE A 200 -9.39 4.74 11.15
N ASN A 201 -8.90 5.95 11.44
CA ASN A 201 -9.17 7.18 10.69
C ASN A 201 -7.88 8.01 10.55
N ASP A 202 -7.96 9.19 9.94
CA ASP A 202 -6.81 10.07 9.72
C ASP A 202 -6.46 10.92 10.95
N THR A 203 -6.34 10.24 12.08
CA THR A 203 -5.76 10.79 13.30
C THR A 203 -4.42 10.13 13.58
N ILE A 204 -3.47 10.90 14.10
CA ILE A 204 -2.17 10.37 14.50
C ILE A 204 -2.33 9.66 15.83
N ALA A 205 -1.81 8.43 15.93
CA ALA A 205 -1.82 7.67 17.18
C ALA A 205 -1.08 8.44 18.30
N LEU A 206 -1.46 8.23 19.55
CA LEU A 206 -0.84 8.94 20.69
C LEU A 206 0.53 8.36 21.08
N ALA A 207 0.76 7.08 20.77
CA ALA A 207 1.95 6.35 21.18
C ALA A 207 2.66 5.73 19.98
N PRO A 208 4.01 5.65 20.01
CA PRO A 208 4.77 4.90 19.03
C PRO A 208 4.35 3.42 19.00
N PRO A 209 4.41 2.76 17.82
CA PRO A 209 4.22 1.32 17.72
C PRO A 209 5.18 0.56 18.65
N ALA A 210 4.71 -0.51 19.30
CA ALA A 210 5.47 -1.21 20.34
C ALA A 210 6.84 -1.73 19.87
N ASN A 211 6.92 -2.18 18.61
CA ASN A 211 8.16 -2.68 18.01
C ASN A 211 8.82 -1.67 17.06
N GLY A 212 8.45 -0.40 17.12
CA GLY A 212 9.00 0.67 16.28
C GLY A 212 8.59 0.57 14.81
N THR A 213 9.42 1.13 13.95
CA THR A 213 9.15 1.35 12.53
C THR A 213 10.25 0.79 11.63
N ILE A 214 9.98 0.74 10.32
CA ILE A 214 10.97 0.34 9.32
C ILE A 214 12.18 1.28 9.33
N TRP A 215 11.98 2.56 9.66
CA TRP A 215 13.05 3.55 9.81
C TRP A 215 14.01 3.19 10.94
N ASP A 216 13.49 2.69 12.06
CA ASP A 216 14.31 2.22 13.18
C ASP A 216 15.14 1.01 12.77
N ARG A 217 14.56 0.09 11.98
CA ARG A 217 15.28 -1.07 11.44
C ARG A 217 16.41 -0.64 10.49
N LEU A 218 16.15 0.33 9.61
CA LEU A 218 17.16 0.83 8.68
C LEU A 218 18.29 1.56 9.41
N ASP A 219 17.97 2.40 10.39
CA ASP A 219 18.97 3.13 11.18
C ASP A 219 19.83 2.20 12.05
N ALA A 220 19.22 1.22 12.72
CA ALA A 220 19.91 0.24 13.58
C ALA A 220 20.92 -0.62 12.80
N HIS A 221 20.74 -0.77 11.49
CA HIS A 221 21.61 -1.55 10.62
C HIS A 221 22.38 -0.70 9.61
N HIS A 222 22.44 0.62 9.82
CA HIS A 222 23.20 1.58 9.00
C HIS A 222 22.87 1.50 7.50
N ILE A 223 21.62 1.22 7.17
CA ILE A 223 21.14 1.20 5.78
C ILE A 223 20.82 2.63 5.39
N ASP A 224 21.36 3.09 4.27
CA ASP A 224 21.16 4.48 3.84
C ASP A 224 19.76 4.67 3.25
N TRP A 225 18.99 5.59 3.82
CA TRP A 225 17.63 5.87 3.39
C TRP A 225 17.32 7.36 3.31
N ALA A 226 16.31 7.71 2.52
CA ALA A 226 15.73 9.05 2.48
C ALA A 226 14.24 9.00 2.11
N ILE A 227 13.54 10.06 2.49
CA ILE A 227 12.19 10.40 2.05
C ILE A 227 12.31 11.63 1.17
N TYR A 228 11.67 11.60 0.00
CA TYR A 228 11.49 12.79 -0.82
C TYR A 228 10.00 13.09 -0.96
N PHE A 229 9.62 14.34 -0.68
CA PHE A 229 8.22 14.77 -0.75
C PHE A 229 8.09 16.02 -1.63
N GLU A 230 6.93 16.24 -2.25
CA GLU A 230 6.67 17.42 -3.07
C GLU A 230 5.93 18.51 -2.25
N PRO A 231 6.57 19.65 -1.90
CA PRO A 231 5.93 20.74 -1.16
C PRO A 231 4.74 21.36 -1.95
N PRO A 232 3.76 22.01 -1.27
CA PRO A 232 3.74 22.38 0.15
C PRO A 232 3.30 21.26 1.11
N SER A 233 3.10 20.04 0.61
CA SER A 233 2.72 18.88 1.42
C SER A 233 3.76 18.46 2.46
N TYR A 234 3.37 17.56 3.37
CA TYR A 234 4.21 17.03 4.45
C TYR A 234 4.61 15.57 4.16
N PRO A 235 5.79 15.11 4.61
CA PRO A 235 6.22 13.73 4.42
C PRO A 235 5.44 12.76 5.32
N THR A 236 4.89 11.68 4.77
CA THR A 236 3.92 10.84 5.50
C THR A 236 4.55 9.94 6.56
N PHE A 237 5.87 9.87 6.65
CA PHE A 237 6.50 9.17 7.78
C PHE A 237 6.21 9.84 9.13
N GLU A 238 5.84 11.13 9.15
CA GLU A 238 5.46 11.87 10.35
C GLU A 238 4.14 11.35 10.97
N LEU A 239 3.35 10.61 10.20
CA LEU A 239 2.10 10.00 10.66
C LEU A 239 2.32 8.95 11.77
N VAL A 240 3.54 8.37 11.85
CA VAL A 240 3.87 7.34 12.83
C VAL A 240 4.66 7.96 13.97
N PRO A 241 4.11 8.05 15.20
CA PRO A 241 4.77 8.68 16.33
C PRO A 241 6.17 8.09 16.59
N GLY A 242 7.16 8.96 16.77
CA GLY A 242 8.56 8.59 16.99
C GLY A 242 9.39 8.45 15.71
N SER A 243 8.78 8.49 14.53
CA SER A 243 9.50 8.46 13.25
C SER A 243 10.25 9.76 12.97
N ASP A 244 9.66 10.90 13.34
CA ASP A 244 10.01 12.27 12.94
C ASP A 244 11.07 12.94 13.82
N THR A 245 11.99 12.16 14.40
CA THR A 245 13.04 12.73 15.28
C THR A 245 13.80 13.89 14.59
N PRO A 246 14.27 14.92 15.32
CA PRO A 246 14.99 16.04 14.72
C PRO A 246 16.20 15.62 13.87
N ALA A 247 16.86 14.52 14.25
CA ALA A 247 17.98 13.96 13.50
C ALA A 247 17.56 13.39 12.14
N ARG A 248 16.41 12.71 12.06
CA ARG A 248 15.85 12.20 10.81
C ARG A 248 15.35 13.33 9.93
N GLN A 249 14.58 14.25 10.50
CA GLN A 249 14.10 15.44 9.77
C GLN A 249 15.25 16.20 9.09
N ALA A 250 16.35 16.44 9.81
CA ALA A 250 17.48 17.18 9.26
C ALA A 250 18.29 16.43 8.19
N LYS A 251 18.28 15.08 8.17
CA LYS A 251 19.22 14.27 7.37
C LYS A 251 18.59 13.37 6.32
N ARG A 252 17.32 13.00 6.51
CA ARG A 252 16.62 11.96 5.75
C ARG A 252 15.50 12.51 4.89
N VAL A 253 14.99 13.70 5.21
CA VAL A 253 13.83 14.28 4.56
C VAL A 253 14.27 15.39 3.60
N HIS A 254 13.84 15.30 2.35
CA HIS A 254 14.27 16.19 1.28
C HIS A 254 13.10 16.56 0.35
N PRO A 255 13.13 17.73 -0.34
CA PRO A 255 12.14 18.03 -1.35
C PRO A 255 12.32 17.16 -2.61
N PHE A 256 11.25 16.92 -3.36
CA PHE A 256 11.26 16.09 -4.57
C PHE A 256 12.24 16.57 -5.66
N SER A 257 12.49 17.88 -5.75
CA SER A 257 13.52 18.41 -6.66
C SER A 257 14.93 17.86 -6.36
N ARG A 258 15.22 17.55 -5.10
CA ARG A 258 16.46 16.88 -4.67
C ARG A 258 16.51 15.43 -5.19
N PHE A 259 15.39 14.72 -5.23
CA PHE A 259 15.32 13.36 -5.78
C PHE A 259 15.80 13.32 -7.23
N LEU A 260 15.28 14.22 -8.09
CA LEU A 260 15.65 14.25 -9.51
C LEU A 260 17.16 14.49 -9.71
N SER A 261 17.75 15.39 -8.92
CA SER A 261 19.19 15.67 -8.97
C SER A 261 20.05 14.54 -8.42
N ASP A 262 19.65 13.92 -7.30
CA ASP A 262 20.36 12.79 -6.71
C ASP A 262 20.32 11.57 -7.64
N VAL A 263 19.16 11.28 -8.26
CA VAL A 263 19.01 10.20 -9.25
C VAL A 263 19.89 10.44 -10.48
N ALA A 264 19.88 11.65 -11.05
CA ALA A 264 20.72 12.00 -12.20
C ALA A 264 22.22 11.88 -11.87
N ALA A 265 22.61 12.19 -10.64
CA ALA A 265 24.00 12.08 -10.16
C ALA A 265 24.41 10.65 -9.74
N GLY A 266 23.51 9.66 -9.81
CA GLY A 266 23.77 8.30 -9.36
C GLY A 266 23.90 8.15 -7.84
N LYS A 267 23.27 9.05 -7.07
CA LYS A 267 23.30 9.13 -5.60
C LYS A 267 22.01 8.63 -4.94
N LEU A 268 21.24 7.79 -5.65
CA LEU A 268 20.02 7.19 -5.10
C LEU A 268 20.36 6.41 -3.82
N ARG A 269 19.52 6.54 -2.78
CA ARG A 269 19.71 5.87 -1.48
C ARG A 269 19.42 4.38 -1.59
N GLN A 270 19.82 3.60 -0.59
CA GLN A 270 19.51 2.16 -0.58
C GLN A 270 18.02 1.92 -0.43
N PHE A 271 17.36 2.70 0.44
CA PHE A 271 15.90 2.78 0.50
C PHE A 271 15.43 4.22 0.23
N THR A 272 14.38 4.37 -0.56
CA THR A 272 13.78 5.68 -0.87
C THR A 272 12.28 5.57 -0.83
N PHE A 273 11.64 6.45 -0.07
CA PHE A 273 10.19 6.62 -0.09
C PHE A 273 9.84 7.96 -0.74
N LEU A 274 8.82 7.96 -1.58
CA LEU A 274 8.36 9.13 -2.33
C LEU A 274 6.94 9.47 -1.93
N ASP A 275 6.76 10.68 -1.43
CA ASP A 275 5.46 11.31 -1.20
C ASP A 275 5.15 12.27 -2.37
N PRO A 276 3.97 12.14 -3.02
CA PRO A 276 3.49 13.15 -3.95
C PRO A 276 3.07 14.43 -3.19
N ASN A 277 2.60 15.42 -3.94
CA ASN A 277 1.92 16.56 -3.37
C ASN A 277 0.45 16.19 -3.12
N TYR A 278 0.07 16.08 -1.84
CA TYR A 278 -1.28 15.71 -1.39
C TYR A 278 -2.38 16.73 -1.74
N GLU A 279 -2.03 17.89 -2.28
CA GLU A 279 -3.02 18.86 -2.74
C GLU A 279 -3.24 18.80 -4.26
N THR A 280 -2.32 18.18 -5.04
CA THR A 280 -2.32 18.33 -6.51
C THR A 280 -1.85 17.13 -7.33
N THR A 281 -0.96 16.29 -6.81
CA THR A 281 -0.33 15.19 -7.57
C THR A 281 -0.48 13.83 -6.90
N SER A 282 -1.21 13.73 -5.79
CA SER A 282 -1.46 12.45 -5.12
C SER A 282 -2.52 11.60 -5.83
N GLU A 283 -3.41 12.23 -6.61
CA GLU A 283 -4.66 11.67 -7.19
C GLU A 283 -5.79 11.49 -6.17
N GLU A 284 -5.67 12.08 -4.98
CA GLU A 284 -6.80 12.18 -4.04
C GLU A 284 -7.90 13.08 -4.62
N ASN A 285 -9.17 12.75 -4.37
CA ASN A 285 -10.26 13.61 -4.79
C ASN A 285 -10.22 14.99 -4.07
N PRO A 286 -10.51 16.15 -4.72
CA PRO A 286 -10.94 16.38 -6.10
C PRO A 286 -9.80 16.72 -7.08
N GLN A 287 -8.68 15.99 -7.07
CA GLN A 287 -7.58 16.26 -7.99
C GLN A 287 -7.88 15.82 -9.42
N ASP A 288 -6.98 16.22 -10.33
CA ASP A 288 -6.93 15.74 -11.70
C ASP A 288 -5.95 14.56 -11.76
N ILE A 289 -6.45 13.37 -12.07
CA ILE A 289 -5.63 12.15 -12.12
C ILE A 289 -4.46 12.25 -13.11
N GLN A 290 -4.55 13.16 -14.09
CA GLN A 290 -3.49 13.36 -15.09
C GLN A 290 -2.28 14.09 -14.49
N LEU A 291 -2.44 14.85 -13.39
CA LEU A 291 -1.31 15.45 -12.68
C LEU A 291 -0.53 14.40 -11.90
N GLY A 292 -1.20 13.49 -11.21
CA GLY A 292 -0.55 12.38 -10.52
C GLY A 292 0.13 11.41 -11.49
N GLU A 293 -0.50 11.10 -12.63
CA GLU A 293 0.15 10.27 -13.64
C GLU A 293 1.44 10.93 -14.16
N ARG A 294 1.45 12.25 -14.30
CA ARG A 294 2.68 12.98 -14.69
C ARG A 294 3.76 12.90 -13.61
N TYR A 295 3.39 12.93 -12.33
CA TYR A 295 4.33 12.71 -11.24
C TYR A 295 4.92 11.29 -11.29
N ILE A 296 4.09 10.25 -11.47
CA ILE A 296 4.53 8.87 -11.71
C ILE A 296 5.49 8.81 -12.91
N ALA A 297 5.15 9.49 -14.02
CA ALA A 297 5.97 9.52 -15.21
C ALA A 297 7.33 10.19 -15.00
N GLN A 298 7.40 11.25 -14.20
CA GLN A 298 8.66 11.90 -13.82
C GLN A 298 9.55 10.95 -13.01
N VAL A 299 8.98 10.29 -12.00
CA VAL A 299 9.71 9.32 -11.14
C VAL A 299 10.28 8.18 -11.99
N VAL A 300 9.43 7.51 -12.76
CA VAL A 300 9.82 6.35 -13.56
C VAL A 300 10.85 6.74 -14.62
N THR A 301 10.63 7.85 -15.33
CA THR A 301 11.56 8.32 -16.37
C THR A 301 12.92 8.68 -15.80
N ALA A 302 12.97 9.31 -14.63
CA ALA A 302 14.22 9.64 -13.96
C ALA A 302 15.01 8.36 -13.60
N LEU A 303 14.34 7.38 -12.99
CA LEU A 303 14.97 6.11 -12.59
C LEU A 303 15.44 5.26 -13.78
N MET A 304 14.66 5.18 -14.86
CA MET A 304 15.04 4.45 -16.08
C MET A 304 16.26 5.06 -16.79
N ARG A 305 16.56 6.34 -16.56
CA ARG A 305 17.73 7.04 -17.12
C ARG A 305 18.90 7.10 -16.13
N ALA A 306 18.71 6.67 -14.90
CA ALA A 306 19.69 6.81 -13.84
C ALA A 306 20.91 5.89 -14.07
N PRO A 307 22.12 6.32 -13.67
CA PRO A 307 23.30 5.44 -13.63
C PRO A 307 23.07 4.18 -12.78
N THR A 308 22.17 4.25 -11.80
CA THR A 308 21.81 3.18 -10.88
C THR A 308 20.74 2.22 -11.42
N TRP A 309 20.13 2.48 -12.60
CA TRP A 309 18.99 1.72 -13.13
C TRP A 309 19.15 0.21 -12.99
N LYS A 310 20.31 -0.34 -13.38
CA LYS A 310 20.64 -1.79 -13.33
C LYS A 310 20.48 -2.44 -11.95
N HIS A 311 20.39 -1.65 -10.87
CA HIS A 311 20.27 -2.08 -9.48
C HIS A 311 19.04 -1.50 -8.76
N THR A 312 18.08 -0.94 -9.48
CA THR A 312 16.88 -0.31 -8.89
C THR A 312 15.64 -1.21 -8.98
N ALA A 313 14.87 -1.24 -7.90
CA ALA A 313 13.50 -1.73 -7.89
C ALA A 313 12.57 -0.61 -7.41
N LEU A 314 11.58 -0.25 -8.23
CA LEU A 314 10.52 0.69 -7.88
C LEU A 314 9.21 -0.08 -7.69
N PHE A 315 8.53 0.19 -6.58
CA PHE A 315 7.17 -0.24 -6.29
C PHE A 315 6.26 0.99 -6.39
N ILE A 316 5.22 0.92 -7.23
CA ILE A 316 4.21 1.97 -7.37
C ILE A 316 2.89 1.38 -6.87
N THR A 317 2.28 2.03 -5.88
CA THR A 317 1.01 1.61 -5.31
C THR A 317 0.19 2.80 -4.81
N TYR A 318 -0.98 2.50 -4.27
CA TYR A 318 -1.88 3.45 -3.64
C TYR A 318 -2.10 3.00 -2.21
N ASP A 319 -2.28 3.93 -1.29
CA ASP A 319 -2.53 3.63 0.11
C ASP A 319 -3.87 2.93 0.34
N GLU A 320 -4.94 3.34 -0.32
CA GLU A 320 -6.27 2.77 -0.19
C GLU A 320 -7.14 3.03 -1.45
N HIS A 321 -8.40 2.59 -1.38
CA HIS A 321 -9.33 2.49 -2.51
C HIS A 321 -10.07 3.78 -2.88
N GLY A 322 -10.07 4.80 -2.02
CA GLY A 322 -10.75 6.09 -2.24
C GLY A 322 -12.27 6.02 -2.19
N GLY A 323 -12.83 4.90 -1.74
CA GLY A 323 -14.27 4.60 -1.89
C GLY A 323 -14.68 4.17 -3.31
N TYR A 324 -13.73 4.02 -4.24
CA TYR A 324 -14.03 3.51 -5.57
C TYR A 324 -14.22 1.99 -5.57
N TYR A 325 -15.13 1.53 -6.41
CA TYR A 325 -15.56 0.14 -6.52
C TYR A 325 -14.38 -0.79 -6.85
N ASP A 326 -14.34 -1.94 -6.17
CA ASP A 326 -13.56 -3.10 -6.59
C ASP A 326 -14.40 -4.37 -6.42
N HIS A 327 -14.42 -5.20 -7.46
CA HIS A 327 -15.28 -6.38 -7.49
C HIS A 327 -14.76 -7.54 -6.64
N VAL A 328 -13.50 -7.50 -6.18
CA VAL A 328 -12.90 -8.59 -5.42
C VAL A 328 -13.08 -8.37 -3.92
N PRO A 329 -13.76 -9.28 -3.20
CA PRO A 329 -13.85 -9.20 -1.76
C PRO A 329 -12.47 -9.32 -1.10
N PRO A 330 -12.11 -8.40 -0.20
CA PRO A 330 -10.90 -8.48 0.61
C PRO A 330 -10.84 -9.78 1.43
N PRO A 331 -9.75 -10.57 1.32
CA PRO A 331 -9.62 -11.78 2.10
C PRO A 331 -9.37 -11.48 3.58
N ALA A 332 -9.58 -12.50 4.42
CA ALA A 332 -9.16 -12.47 5.81
C ALA A 332 -7.63 -12.36 5.90
N ALA A 333 -7.16 -11.78 7.00
CA ALA A 333 -5.76 -11.45 7.20
C ALA A 333 -5.34 -11.70 8.66
N ILE A 334 -4.03 -11.83 8.89
CA ILE A 334 -3.49 -11.99 10.24
C ILE A 334 -3.52 -10.62 10.93
N ALA A 335 -4.19 -10.47 12.08
CA ALA A 335 -4.13 -9.25 12.86
C ALA A 335 -2.66 -8.93 13.23
N PRO A 336 -2.21 -7.66 13.11
CA PRO A 336 -0.80 -7.33 13.29
C PRO A 336 -0.31 -7.57 14.72
N ASP A 337 -1.17 -7.28 15.69
CA ASP A 337 -0.89 -7.37 17.12
C ASP A 337 -2.23 -7.47 17.89
N SER A 338 -2.18 -7.37 19.22
CA SER A 338 -3.34 -7.47 20.12
C SER A 338 -4.10 -6.15 20.34
N THR A 339 -3.70 -5.06 19.69
CA THR A 339 -4.32 -3.74 19.82
C THR A 339 -5.63 -3.72 19.04
N PRO A 340 -6.78 -3.54 19.70
CA PRO A 340 -8.05 -3.46 18.99
C PRO A 340 -8.17 -2.12 18.23
N PRO A 341 -9.04 -2.06 17.21
CA PRO A 341 -9.39 -0.79 16.59
C PRO A 341 -10.03 0.17 17.60
N ALA A 342 -9.65 1.45 17.55
CA ALA A 342 -10.12 2.52 18.41
C ALA A 342 -11.51 3.01 17.97
N LEU A 343 -12.48 2.10 17.98
CA LEU A 343 -13.87 2.37 17.58
C LEU A 343 -14.61 3.23 18.61
N THR A 344 -15.44 4.13 18.11
CA THR A 344 -16.46 4.84 18.88
C THR A 344 -17.82 4.13 18.76
N SER A 345 -18.82 4.59 19.50
CA SER A 345 -20.18 4.02 19.44
C SER A 345 -20.88 4.22 18.09
N SER A 346 -20.41 5.13 17.25
CA SER A 346 -20.94 5.36 15.90
C SER A 346 -20.25 4.51 14.82
N ASP A 347 -19.17 3.81 15.16
CA ASP A 347 -18.40 3.06 14.19
C ASP A 347 -18.91 1.63 14.02
N VAL A 348 -18.84 1.14 12.78
CA VAL A 348 -19.16 -0.24 12.44
C VAL A 348 -18.16 -1.15 13.15
N ALA A 349 -18.67 -2.18 13.83
CA ALA A 349 -17.83 -3.17 14.49
C ALA A 349 -16.95 -3.92 13.47
N GLY A 350 -15.65 -3.96 13.74
CA GLY A 350 -14.67 -4.62 12.88
C GLY A 350 -13.35 -4.84 13.60
N GLY A 351 -12.38 -5.38 12.87
CA GLY A 351 -11.07 -5.75 13.37
C GLY A 351 -9.99 -5.54 12.30
N PHE A 352 -8.74 -5.77 12.67
CA PHE A 352 -7.59 -5.73 11.76
C PHE A 352 -7.23 -7.10 11.16
N ASP A 353 -8.17 -8.05 11.24
CA ASP A 353 -8.08 -9.43 10.74
C ASP A 353 -8.62 -9.59 9.30
N ARG A 354 -8.65 -8.48 8.54
CA ARG A 354 -9.03 -8.43 7.13
C ARG A 354 -8.15 -7.43 6.39
N TYR A 355 -7.89 -7.69 5.13
CA TYR A 355 -7.33 -6.67 4.23
C TYR A 355 -8.42 -5.65 3.84
N GLY A 356 -8.04 -4.52 3.28
CA GLY A 356 -8.96 -3.63 2.57
C GLY A 356 -9.11 -4.02 1.10
N PHE A 357 -9.71 -3.16 0.29
CA PHE A 357 -9.92 -3.42 -1.14
C PHE A 357 -8.62 -3.46 -1.93
N ARG A 358 -8.67 -4.07 -3.13
CA ARG A 358 -7.50 -4.10 -4.01
C ARG A 358 -7.12 -2.68 -4.42
N VAL A 359 -5.83 -2.43 -4.47
CA VAL A 359 -5.23 -1.19 -4.96
C VAL A 359 -4.19 -1.52 -6.03
N PRO A 360 -3.89 -0.61 -6.97
CA PRO A 360 -2.87 -0.85 -7.98
C PRO A 360 -1.50 -1.21 -7.38
N MET A 361 -0.81 -2.17 -8.00
CA MET A 361 0.57 -2.53 -7.66
C MET A 361 1.34 -2.80 -8.94
N ILE A 362 2.37 -1.99 -9.21
CA ILE A 362 3.25 -2.11 -10.38
C ILE A 362 4.70 -2.14 -9.91
N VAL A 363 5.48 -3.13 -10.36
CA VAL A 363 6.91 -3.24 -10.03
C VAL A 363 7.78 -2.95 -11.25
N VAL A 364 8.54 -1.85 -11.20
CA VAL A 364 9.40 -1.38 -12.29
C VAL A 364 10.87 -1.64 -11.94
N SER A 365 11.55 -2.48 -12.71
CA SER A 365 12.96 -2.84 -12.47
C SER A 365 13.59 -3.49 -13.71
N PRO A 366 14.93 -3.40 -13.91
CA PRO A 366 15.61 -4.24 -14.89
C PRO A 366 15.37 -5.74 -14.69
N TRP A 367 15.15 -6.15 -13.43
CA TRP A 367 14.99 -7.54 -13.01
C TRP A 367 13.53 -7.97 -12.90
N ALA A 368 12.59 -7.08 -13.19
CA ALA A 368 11.16 -7.38 -13.16
C ALA A 368 10.80 -8.39 -14.26
N ARG A 369 9.88 -9.31 -13.95
CA ARG A 369 9.37 -10.29 -14.91
C ARG A 369 8.45 -9.60 -15.91
N ALA A 370 8.84 -9.60 -17.18
CA ALA A 370 8.02 -9.04 -18.24
C ALA A 370 6.63 -9.68 -18.26
N ARG A 371 5.60 -8.83 -18.30
CA ARG A 371 4.19 -9.21 -18.44
C ARG A 371 3.61 -10.16 -17.38
N TYR A 372 4.29 -10.31 -16.24
CA TYR A 372 3.82 -11.18 -15.18
C TYR A 372 2.66 -10.54 -14.39
N VAL A 373 1.76 -11.38 -13.88
CA VAL A 373 0.63 -10.98 -13.04
C VAL A 373 0.73 -11.80 -11.77
N SER A 374 1.02 -11.15 -10.64
CA SER A 374 1.03 -11.80 -9.33
C SER A 374 -0.41 -12.00 -8.87
N GLN A 375 -0.75 -13.26 -8.56
CA GLN A 375 -1.99 -13.65 -7.90
C GLN A 375 -1.78 -13.94 -6.41
N THR A 376 -0.59 -13.65 -5.89
CA THR A 376 -0.28 -13.85 -4.47
C THR A 376 -1.01 -12.77 -3.67
N ILE A 377 -1.68 -13.19 -2.59
CA ILE A 377 -2.34 -12.26 -1.66
C ILE A 377 -1.24 -11.45 -0.97
N GLU A 378 -1.28 -10.14 -1.19
CA GLU A 378 -0.29 -9.17 -0.75
C GLU A 378 -1.02 -7.92 -0.22
N ASP A 379 -0.36 -7.18 0.66
CA ASP A 379 -0.78 -5.86 1.15
C ASP A 379 0.43 -4.94 1.34
N HIS A 380 0.27 -3.75 1.92
CA HIS A 380 1.39 -2.82 2.13
C HIS A 380 2.53 -3.43 2.94
N THR A 381 2.23 -4.32 3.89
CA THR A 381 3.25 -5.03 4.66
C THR A 381 4.05 -6.03 3.83
N SER A 382 3.59 -6.38 2.62
CA SER A 382 4.37 -7.16 1.65
C SER A 382 5.53 -6.37 1.05
N ILE A 383 5.39 -5.05 0.91
CA ILE A 383 6.52 -4.15 0.58
C ILE A 383 7.50 -4.10 1.76
N THR A 384 6.99 -3.98 2.99
CA THR A 384 7.78 -4.03 4.22
C THR A 384 8.56 -5.34 4.32
N ALA A 385 7.91 -6.48 4.08
CA ALA A 385 8.54 -7.79 4.05
C ALA A 385 9.58 -7.93 2.94
N PHE A 386 9.40 -7.26 1.79
CA PHE A 386 10.44 -7.18 0.74
C PHE A 386 11.68 -6.43 1.26
N ILE A 387 11.51 -5.28 1.92
CA ILE A 387 12.58 -4.48 2.54
C ILE A 387 13.30 -5.30 3.63
N GLU A 388 12.54 -5.93 4.53
CA GLU A 388 13.08 -6.79 5.57
C GLU A 388 13.85 -7.95 4.98
N ARG A 389 13.32 -8.63 3.96
CA ARG A 389 14.03 -9.69 3.27
C ARG A 389 15.30 -9.17 2.60
N LYS A 390 15.25 -7.99 1.97
CA LYS A 390 16.39 -7.40 1.24
C LYS A 390 17.61 -7.27 2.12
N TRP A 391 17.44 -6.78 3.34
CA TRP A 391 18.52 -6.52 4.30
C TRP A 391 18.50 -7.44 5.52
N ASN A 392 17.71 -8.52 5.49
CA ASN A 392 17.51 -9.42 6.62
C ASN A 392 17.20 -8.67 7.93
N LEU A 393 16.18 -7.81 7.92
CA LEU A 393 15.77 -7.03 9.08
C LEU A 393 14.72 -7.79 9.91
N PRO A 394 14.66 -7.57 11.23
CA PRO A 394 13.65 -8.19 12.08
C PRO A 394 12.27 -7.56 11.82
N ALA A 395 11.25 -8.41 11.69
CA ALA A 395 9.87 -7.98 11.49
C ALA A 395 9.33 -7.19 12.70
N MET A 396 8.38 -6.28 12.47
CA MET A 396 7.81 -5.42 13.51
C MET A 396 6.55 -6.03 14.13
N THR A 397 5.74 -6.75 13.36
CA THR A 397 4.43 -7.27 13.80
C THR A 397 4.23 -8.72 13.35
N LEU A 398 3.05 -9.28 13.58
CA LEU A 398 2.66 -10.54 12.94
C LEU A 398 2.33 -10.36 11.45
N ARG A 399 1.95 -9.16 11.02
CA ARG A 399 1.47 -8.89 9.66
C ARG A 399 2.60 -8.97 8.65
N ASP A 400 3.60 -8.11 8.80
CA ASP A 400 4.83 -8.08 8.00
C ASP A 400 5.66 -9.37 8.13
N ALA A 401 5.76 -9.96 9.33
CA ALA A 401 6.47 -11.21 9.55
C ALA A 401 5.97 -12.37 8.66
N ASN A 402 4.68 -12.35 8.31
CA ASN A 402 4.00 -13.40 7.55
C ASN A 402 3.50 -12.94 6.17
N ALA A 403 3.81 -11.71 5.77
CA ALA A 403 3.49 -11.20 4.45
C ALA A 403 4.39 -11.82 3.37
N SER A 404 3.86 -11.93 2.14
CA SER A 404 4.65 -12.39 0.99
C SER A 404 5.65 -11.30 0.59
N PRO A 405 6.97 -11.55 0.57
CA PRO A 405 7.98 -10.51 0.37
C PRO A 405 8.16 -10.13 -1.11
N MET A 406 7.12 -10.25 -1.95
CA MET A 406 7.04 -9.79 -3.37
C MET A 406 8.21 -10.18 -4.29
N VAL A 407 8.98 -11.23 -3.96
CA VAL A 407 10.11 -11.68 -4.80
C VAL A 407 9.68 -12.33 -6.10
N ASN A 408 8.42 -12.77 -6.19
CA ASN A 408 7.80 -13.39 -7.37
C ASN A 408 7.65 -12.44 -8.57
N TYR A 409 7.73 -11.12 -8.36
CA TYR A 409 7.75 -10.10 -9.41
C TYR A 409 9.08 -10.06 -10.18
N PHE A 410 10.14 -10.71 -9.69
CA PHE A 410 11.49 -10.60 -10.23
C PHE A 410 12.00 -11.94 -10.81
N ASP A 411 12.88 -11.87 -11.82
CA ASP A 411 13.76 -12.96 -12.22
C ASP A 411 15.22 -12.50 -12.12
N PHE A 412 15.81 -12.72 -10.94
CA PHE A 412 17.19 -12.31 -10.63
C PHE A 412 18.27 -13.09 -11.41
N ARG A 413 17.88 -14.04 -12.27
CA ARG A 413 18.80 -14.74 -13.18
C ARG A 413 18.84 -14.12 -14.57
N LYS A 414 17.76 -13.45 -14.99
CA LYS A 414 17.61 -12.90 -16.34
C LYS A 414 16.90 -11.54 -16.29
N PRO A 415 17.63 -10.43 -16.43
CA PRO A 415 17.02 -9.12 -16.42
C PRO A 415 16.32 -8.85 -17.77
N ALA A 416 15.00 -8.66 -17.74
CA ALA A 416 14.20 -8.39 -18.94
C ALA A 416 14.33 -6.94 -19.43
N PHE A 417 14.70 -6.01 -18.54
CA PHE A 417 14.66 -4.57 -18.80
C PHE A 417 15.97 -3.84 -18.50
N LEU A 418 17.14 -4.49 -18.70
CA LEU A 418 18.44 -3.79 -18.65
C LEU A 418 18.46 -2.58 -19.58
N ARG A 419 17.85 -2.73 -20.75
CA ARG A 419 17.46 -1.62 -21.61
C ARG A 419 15.99 -1.31 -21.30
N PRO A 420 15.68 -0.13 -20.74
CA PRO A 420 14.31 0.23 -20.43
C PRO A 420 13.44 0.23 -21.70
N PRO A 421 12.16 -0.23 -21.63
CA PRO A 421 11.25 -0.15 -22.77
C PRO A 421 10.88 1.30 -23.09
N THR A 422 10.36 1.54 -24.29
CA THR A 422 9.71 2.81 -24.61
C THR A 422 8.33 2.83 -23.98
N LEU A 423 8.05 3.84 -23.17
CA LEU A 423 6.76 4.08 -22.54
C LEU A 423 5.98 5.15 -23.31
N ALA A 424 4.66 5.17 -23.13
CA ALA A 424 3.83 6.26 -23.63
C ALA A 424 4.25 7.58 -22.96
N LYS A 425 3.81 8.71 -23.51
CA LYS A 425 3.90 9.99 -22.79
C LYS A 425 2.68 10.11 -21.88
N PRO A 426 2.79 10.73 -20.70
CA PRO A 426 1.61 11.14 -19.96
C PRO A 426 0.81 12.15 -20.82
N PRO A 427 -0.50 12.31 -20.54
CA PRO A 427 -1.38 13.19 -21.29
C PRO A 427 -0.88 14.64 -21.21
N GLY A 428 -1.21 15.39 -22.26
CA GLY A 428 -1.04 16.83 -22.23
C GLY A 428 -2.06 17.47 -21.30
N LEU A 429 -1.64 18.41 -20.45
CA LEU A 429 -2.49 19.17 -19.52
C LEU A 429 -3.40 20.19 -20.22
N GLY A 430 -3.97 19.84 -21.38
CA GLY A 430 -4.69 20.75 -22.26
C GLY A 430 -6.06 21.19 -21.69
N PRO A 431 -7.16 21.09 -22.46
CA PRO A 431 -8.49 21.51 -22.01
C PRO A 431 -9.00 20.86 -20.72
N GLY A 432 -8.50 19.69 -20.33
CA GLY A 432 -8.91 18.95 -19.12
C GLY A 432 -8.60 19.71 -17.83
N LEU A 433 -7.34 20.12 -17.64
CA LEU A 433 -6.93 20.91 -16.47
C LEU A 433 -7.65 22.27 -16.41
N ALA A 434 -7.87 22.91 -17.56
CA ALA A 434 -8.64 24.15 -17.65
C ALA A 434 -10.12 23.95 -17.27
N ALA A 435 -10.71 22.79 -17.59
CA ALA A 435 -12.06 22.43 -17.18
C ALA A 435 -12.15 22.12 -15.68
N CYS A 436 -11.15 21.47 -15.09
CA CYS A 436 -11.06 21.28 -13.64
C CYS A 436 -11.06 22.64 -12.93
N HIS A 437 -10.11 23.51 -13.28
CA HIS A 437 -9.99 24.85 -12.70
C HIS A 437 -11.26 25.69 -12.90
N ALA A 438 -11.89 25.62 -14.08
CA ALA A 438 -13.13 26.35 -14.38
C ALA A 438 -14.34 25.84 -13.57
N ALA A 439 -14.33 24.57 -13.16
CA ALA A 439 -15.32 23.98 -12.26
C ALA A 439 -15.05 24.29 -10.77
N GLY A 440 -13.97 25.02 -10.45
CA GLY A 440 -13.53 25.25 -9.07
C GLY A 440 -12.94 24.00 -8.40
N LEU A 441 -12.61 22.98 -9.20
CA LEU A 441 -11.97 21.72 -8.78
C LEU A 441 -10.49 21.80 -9.11
N ASN A 442 -9.63 21.26 -8.24
CA ASN A 442 -8.17 21.43 -8.30
C ASN A 442 -7.76 22.91 -8.12
N PRO A 443 -7.38 23.37 -6.90
CA PRO A 443 -7.03 24.78 -6.68
C PRO A 443 -5.91 25.22 -7.64
N PRO A 444 -5.92 26.47 -8.14
CA PRO A 444 -4.90 26.91 -9.07
C PRO A 444 -3.53 26.74 -8.42
N LEU A 445 -2.59 26.10 -9.13
CA LEU A 445 -1.18 26.04 -8.74
C LEU A 445 -0.73 27.47 -8.41
N THR A 446 -0.50 27.76 -7.12
CA THR A 446 0.10 29.03 -6.73
C THR A 446 1.51 29.05 -7.30
N GLY A 447 1.74 29.95 -8.26
CA GLY A 447 2.93 29.99 -9.10
C GLY A 447 4.26 30.24 -8.38
#